data_AF-A0A4V3WD74-F1
#
_entry.id   AF-A0A4V3WD74-F1
#
_cell.length_a   1.000
_cell.length_b   1.000
_cell.length_c   1.000
_cell.angle_alpha   90.00
_cell.angle_beta   90.00
_cell.angle_gamma   90.00
#
_symmetry.space_group_name_H-M   'P 1'
#
loop_
_entity.id
_entity.type
_entity.pdbx_description
1 polymer ?
#
loop_
_entity_poly.entity_id
_entity_poly.type
_entity_poly.pdbx_seq_one_letter_code
_entity_poly.pdbx_strand_id
1 'polypeptide(L)'
;MVIHLKEERPPLQPLVQRLLGDIRQALAAQPATSTWGAAEHGWALSLLAELGQDWETQGVRVGALQDLGQLSHRLDMVAATVTRANLEALSCHLRWVLDAAALDLEPLDPDSRSRPAPD
;
A
#
# COMPACT_ATOMS: atom_id res chain seq x y z
N MET A 1 8.27 7.51 -7.07
CA MET A 1 7.03 8.08 -7.67
C MET A 1 5.91 7.89 -6.68
N VAL A 2 5.23 8.97 -6.29
CA VAL A 2 4.09 8.97 -5.36
C VAL A 2 2.86 9.39 -6.17
N ILE A 3 1.79 8.60 -6.09
CA ILE A 3 0.53 8.90 -6.77
C ILE A 3 -0.40 9.52 -5.75
N HIS A 4 -0.76 10.80 -5.93
CA HIS A 4 -1.72 11.49 -5.08
C HIS A 4 -3.14 11.12 -5.48
N LEU A 5 -3.96 10.75 -4.49
CA LEU A 5 -5.35 10.35 -4.65
C LEU A 5 -6.24 11.58 -4.51
N LYS A 6 -7.11 11.85 -5.48
CA LYS A 6 -8.15 12.90 -5.34
C LYS A 6 -9.18 12.48 -4.29
N GLU A 7 -9.68 13.45 -3.53
CA GLU A 7 -10.47 13.40 -2.29
C GLU A 7 -11.75 12.53 -2.26
N GLU A 8 -12.11 11.78 -3.30
CA GLU A 8 -13.44 11.14 -3.43
C GLU A 8 -13.45 9.62 -3.17
N ARG A 9 -12.68 9.12 -2.20
CA ARG A 9 -12.77 7.70 -1.80
C ARG A 9 -13.44 7.54 -0.43
N PRO A 10 -14.25 6.48 -0.23
CA PRO A 10 -14.89 6.19 1.06
C PRO A 10 -13.85 6.20 2.18
N PRO A 11 -14.23 6.40 3.46
CA PRO A 11 -13.31 6.53 4.59
C PRO A 11 -12.61 5.20 4.90
N LEU A 12 -11.71 4.79 4.01
CA LEU A 12 -10.87 3.60 4.09
C LEU A 12 -9.62 3.88 4.92
N GLN A 13 -9.27 5.15 5.12
CA GLN A 13 -8.17 5.58 5.98
C GLN A 13 -8.23 4.94 7.38
N PRO A 14 -9.35 4.99 8.15
CA PRO A 14 -9.42 4.33 9.45
C PRO A 14 -9.29 2.81 9.37
N LEU A 15 -9.77 2.17 8.30
CA LEU A 15 -9.63 0.72 8.11
C LEU A 15 -8.18 0.32 7.83
N VAL A 16 -7.49 1.07 6.97
CA VAL A 16 -6.08 0.81 6.66
C VAL A 16 -5.19 1.10 7.86
N GLN A 17 -5.44 2.19 8.60
CA GLN A 17 -4.73 2.49 9.84
C GLN A 17 -4.92 1.38 10.89
N ARG A 18 -6.15 0.84 11.01
CA ARG A 18 -6.41 -0.31 11.89
C ARG A 18 -5.66 -1.56 11.44
N LEU A 19 -5.69 -1.89 10.14
CA LEU A 19 -4.94 -3.01 9.57
C LEU A 19 -3.43 -2.88 9.78
N LEU A 20 -2.86 -1.69 9.57
CA LEU A 20 -1.45 -1.41 9.84
C LEU A 20 -1.11 -1.60 11.32
N GLY A 21 -1.99 -1.16 12.21
CA GLY A 21 -1.86 -1.38 13.66
C GLY A 21 -1.85 -2.87 14.02
N ASP A 22 -2.81 -3.64 13.50
CA ASP A 22 -2.93 -5.07 13.73
C ASP A 22 -1.70 -5.84 13.22
N ILE A 23 -1.17 -5.47 12.05
CA ILE A 23 0.06 -6.06 11.50
C ILE A 23 1.27 -5.72 12.37
N ARG A 24 1.41 -4.47 12.82
CA ARG A 24 2.52 -4.05 13.71
C ARG A 24 2.50 -4.80 15.03
N GLN A 25 1.32 -4.92 15.65
CA GLN A 25 1.18 -5.65 16.90
C GLN A 25 1.52 -7.14 16.72
N ALA A 26 1.05 -7.74 15.63
CA ALA A 26 1.36 -9.13 15.32
C ALA A 26 2.87 -9.34 15.07
N LEU A 27 3.52 -8.43 14.34
CA LEU A 27 4.97 -8.46 14.13
C LEU A 27 5.76 -8.31 15.43
N ALA A 28 5.33 -7.42 16.33
CA ALA A 28 5.99 -7.24 17.63
C ALA A 28 5.87 -8.48 18.53
N ALA A 29 4.80 -9.28 18.36
CA ALA A 29 4.59 -10.52 19.09
C ALA A 29 5.28 -11.74 18.45
N GLN A 30 5.82 -11.62 17.23
CA GLN A 30 6.53 -12.71 16.55
C GLN A 30 7.89 -12.96 17.22
N PRO A 31 8.22 -14.21 17.59
CA PRO A 31 9.53 -14.55 18.10
C PRO A 31 10.59 -14.42 17.00
N ALA A 32 11.79 -13.96 17.37
CA ALA A 32 12.92 -13.93 16.44
C ALA A 32 13.31 -15.37 16.04
N THR A 33 13.63 -15.57 14.77
CA THR A 33 14.09 -16.85 14.23
C THR A 33 15.41 -16.69 13.48
N SER A 34 16.02 -17.79 13.05
CA SER A 34 17.27 -17.77 12.27
C SER A 34 17.17 -17.03 10.93
N THR A 35 15.96 -16.82 10.42
CA THR A 35 15.67 -16.13 9.16
C THR A 35 14.89 -14.83 9.35
N TRP A 36 14.41 -14.56 10.57
CA TRP A 36 13.64 -13.37 10.95
C TRP A 36 14.26 -12.76 12.20
N GLY A 37 15.30 -11.95 12.00
CA GLY A 37 16.06 -11.30 13.06
C GLY A 37 15.69 -9.84 13.26
N ALA A 38 16.51 -9.14 14.04
CA ALA A 38 16.29 -7.73 14.37
C ALA A 38 16.31 -6.80 13.14
N ALA A 39 17.09 -7.14 12.11
CA ALA A 39 17.16 -6.36 10.87
C ALA A 39 15.86 -6.46 10.06
N GLU A 40 15.31 -7.67 9.93
CA GLU A 40 14.05 -7.93 9.25
C GLU A 40 12.87 -7.29 10.00
N HIS A 41 12.87 -7.39 11.33
CA HIS A 41 11.89 -6.69 12.18
C HIS A 41 11.96 -5.18 12.02
N GLY A 42 13.16 -4.61 12.05
CA GLY A 42 13.36 -3.17 11.86
C GLY A 42 12.87 -2.69 10.50
N TRP A 43 13.24 -3.41 9.44
CA TRP A 43 12.77 -3.13 8.09
C TRP A 43 11.25 -3.21 7.97
N ALA A 44 10.61 -4.25 8.52
CA ALA A 44 9.16 -4.42 8.46
C ALA A 44 8.41 -3.31 9.19
N LEU A 45 8.90 -2.89 10.36
CA LEU A 45 8.31 -1.78 11.12
C LEU A 45 8.47 -0.44 10.40
N SER A 46 9.63 -0.18 9.80
CA SER A 46 9.87 1.00 8.97
C SER A 46 8.94 1.03 7.76
N LEU A 47 8.80 -0.09 7.04
CA LEU A 47 7.91 -0.19 5.89
C LEU A 47 6.44 0.12 6.26
N LEU A 48 5.95 -0.43 7.38
CA LEU A 48 4.58 -0.18 7.84
C LEU A 48 4.37 1.27 8.31
N ALA A 49 5.39 1.91 8.88
CA ALA A 49 5.33 3.33 9.25
C ALA A 49 5.28 4.22 8.01
N GLU A 50 6.11 3.95 7.00
CA GLU A 50 6.11 4.68 5.73
C GLU A 50 4.77 4.52 5.00
N LEU A 51 4.21 3.31 4.95
CA LEU A 51 2.88 3.05 4.38
C LEU A 51 1.77 3.82 5.10
N GLY A 52 1.86 3.95 6.43
CA GLY A 52 0.92 4.76 7.21
C GLY A 52 0.99 6.25 6.82
N GLN A 53 2.21 6.79 6.69
CA GLN A 53 2.43 8.19 6.28
C GLN A 53 1.99 8.44 4.84
N ASP A 54 2.28 7.52 3.92
CA ASP A 54 1.80 7.54 2.54
C ASP A 54 0.26 7.70 2.54
N TRP A 55 -0.44 6.89 3.33
CA TRP A 55 -1.91 6.96 3.44
C TRP A 55 -2.44 8.24 4.08
N GLU A 56 -1.77 8.80 5.07
CA GLU A 56 -2.13 10.08 5.68
C GLU A 56 -1.97 11.26 4.72
N THR A 57 -0.94 11.21 3.87
CA THR A 57 -0.65 12.24 2.86
C THR A 57 -1.42 12.04 1.56
N GLN A 58 -2.38 11.10 1.54
CA GLN A 58 -3.17 10.70 0.36
C GLN A 58 -2.29 10.30 -0.83
N GLY A 59 -1.07 9.84 -0.57
CA GLY A 59 -0.09 9.43 -1.55
C GLY A 59 0.13 7.91 -1.50
N VAL A 60 0.32 7.28 -2.65
CA VAL A 60 0.77 5.88 -2.70
C VAL A 60 2.11 5.79 -3.40
N ARG A 61 3.11 5.18 -2.76
CA ARG A 61 4.37 4.83 -3.44
C ARG A 61 4.17 3.65 -4.38
N VAL A 62 4.66 3.77 -5.61
CA VAL A 62 4.57 2.72 -6.63
C VAL A 62 5.29 1.42 -6.21
N GLY A 63 6.33 1.51 -5.37
CA GLY A 63 7.07 0.35 -4.84
C GLY A 63 6.37 -0.38 -3.69
N ALA A 64 5.35 0.23 -3.06
CA ALA A 64 4.73 -0.30 -1.84
C ALA A 64 4.12 -1.69 -2.00
N LEU A 65 3.54 -2.01 -3.17
CA LEU A 65 3.03 -3.36 -3.46
C LEU A 65 4.15 -4.40 -3.52
N GLN A 66 5.30 -4.05 -4.10
CA GLN A 66 6.46 -4.93 -4.19
C GLN A 66 7.05 -5.19 -2.81
N ASP A 67 7.13 -4.16 -1.96
CA ASP A 67 7.64 -4.26 -0.60
C ASP A 67 6.72 -5.09 0.30
N LEU A 68 5.40 -4.92 0.18
CA LEU A 68 4.41 -5.76 0.87
C LEU A 68 4.47 -7.23 0.42
N GLY A 69 4.69 -7.46 -0.87
CA GLY A 69 4.89 -8.81 -1.41
C GLY A 69 6.15 -9.49 -0.84
N GLN A 70 7.26 -8.74 -0.74
CA GLN A 70 8.49 -9.23 -0.10
C GLN A 70 8.30 -9.51 1.39
N LEU A 71 7.58 -8.64 2.11
CA LEU A 71 7.27 -8.82 3.52
C LEU A 71 6.44 -10.09 3.74
N SER A 72 5.38 -10.27 2.93
CA SER A 72 4.54 -11.47 2.97
C SER A 72 5.34 -12.75 2.71
N HIS A 73 6.24 -12.74 1.72
CA HIS A 73 7.08 -13.90 1.40
C HIS A 73 8.09 -14.25 2.51
N ARG A 74 8.65 -13.25 3.19
CA ARG A 74 9.59 -13.48 4.30
C ARG A 74 8.89 -13.94 5.59
N LEU A 75 7.59 -13.70 5.72
CA LEU A 75 6.76 -14.17 6.82
C LEU A 75 6.20 -15.58 6.61
N ASP A 76 6.73 -16.36 5.65
CA ASP A 76 6.29 -17.73 5.32
C ASP A 76 6.67 -18.74 6.42
N MET A 77 6.06 -18.57 7.58
CA MET A 77 6.08 -19.48 8.71
C MET A 77 4.64 -19.74 9.17
N VAL A 78 4.34 -20.98 9.54
CA VAL A 78 3.03 -21.49 9.98
C VAL A 78 2.44 -20.69 11.18
N ALA A 79 3.27 -19.95 11.92
CA ALA A 79 2.85 -19.09 13.03
C ALA A 79 2.36 -17.68 12.63
N ALA A 80 2.40 -17.31 11.34
CA ALA A 80 2.12 -15.95 10.87
C ALA A 80 0.84 -15.82 10.00
N THR A 81 -0.04 -16.82 10.01
CA THR A 81 -1.23 -16.88 9.12
C THR A 81 -2.12 -15.63 9.19
N VAL A 82 -2.37 -15.09 10.39
CA VAL A 82 -3.17 -13.88 10.58
C VAL A 82 -2.45 -12.64 10.04
N THR A 83 -1.15 -12.51 10.30
CA THR A 83 -0.32 -11.42 9.76
C THR A 83 -0.29 -11.46 8.24
N ARG A 84 -0.21 -12.66 7.65
CA ARG A 84 -0.21 -12.84 6.20
C ARG A 84 -1.55 -12.46 5.59
N ALA A 85 -2.66 -12.89 6.18
CA ALA A 85 -4.01 -12.51 5.74
C ALA A 85 -4.19 -10.98 5.78
N ASN A 86 -3.70 -10.32 6.83
CA ASN A 86 -3.77 -8.86 6.94
C ASN A 86 -2.88 -8.15 5.89
N LEU A 87 -1.69 -8.69 5.58
CA LEU A 87 -0.82 -8.17 4.51
C LEU A 87 -1.41 -8.36 3.12
N GLU A 88 -2.05 -9.50 2.85
CA GLU A 88 -2.76 -9.75 1.60
C GLU A 88 -3.96 -8.80 1.45
N ALA A 89 -4.73 -8.58 2.53
CA ALA A 89 -5.83 -7.63 2.55
C ALA A 89 -5.35 -6.19 2.26
N LEU A 90 -4.23 -5.78 2.87
CA LEU A 90 -3.61 -4.48 2.63
C LEU A 90 -3.11 -4.34 1.18
N SER A 91 -2.48 -5.38 0.65
CA SER A 91 -1.98 -5.41 -0.74
C SER A 91 -3.13 -5.32 -1.76
N CYS A 92 -4.24 -6.02 -1.53
CA CYS A 92 -5.44 -5.91 -2.36
C CYS A 92 -6.01 -4.48 -2.35
N HIS A 93 -6.11 -3.85 -1.18
CA HIS A 93 -6.59 -2.47 -1.06
C HIS A 93 -5.66 -1.49 -1.78
N LEU A 94 -4.35 -1.66 -1.62
CA LEU A 94 -3.36 -0.83 -2.28
C LEU A 94 -3.46 -0.94 -3.82
N ARG A 95 -3.66 -2.15 -4.35
CA ARG A 95 -3.84 -2.38 -5.78
C ARG A 95 -5.11 -1.74 -6.31
N TRP A 96 -6.25 -1.90 -5.62
CA TRP A 96 -7.49 -1.20 -5.97
C TRP A 96 -7.30 0.30 -6.02
N VAL A 97 -6.53 0.83 -5.07
CA VAL A 97 -6.28 2.26 -4.99
C VAL A 97 -5.41 2.76 -6.15
N LEU A 98 -4.38 2.01 -6.51
CA LEU A 98 -3.50 2.32 -7.64
C LEU A 98 -4.24 2.17 -8.97
N ASP A 99 -5.03 1.12 -9.16
CA ASP A 99 -5.83 0.90 -10.37
C ASP A 99 -6.83 2.04 -10.58
N ALA A 100 -7.56 2.44 -9.54
CA ALA A 100 -8.49 3.56 -9.62
C ALA A 100 -7.75 4.89 -9.87
N ALA A 101 -6.53 5.08 -9.35
CA ALA A 101 -5.74 6.27 -9.63
C ALA A 101 -5.19 6.29 -11.05
N ALA A 102 -4.87 5.12 -11.61
CA ALA A 102 -4.48 4.98 -13.01
C ALA A 102 -5.65 5.23 -13.98
N LEU A 103 -6.87 4.87 -13.58
CA LEU A 103 -8.09 5.20 -14.33
C LEU A 103 -8.42 6.71 -14.29
N ASP A 104 -8.21 7.38 -13.15
CA ASP A 104 -8.34 8.85 -13.02
C ASP A 104 -7.25 9.63 -13.78
N LEU A 105 -6.17 8.94 -14.18
CA LEU A 105 -5.08 9.47 -15.00
C LEU A 105 -5.33 9.28 -16.51
N GLU A 106 -6.57 8.99 -16.94
CA GLU A 106 -6.94 8.93 -18.36
C GLU A 106 -6.27 10.10 -19.11
N PRO A 107 -5.52 9.81 -20.21
CA PRO A 107 -4.76 10.82 -20.91
C PRO A 107 -5.75 11.86 -21.39
N LEU A 108 -5.58 13.08 -20.90
CA LEU A 108 -6.26 14.26 -21.40
C LEU A 108 -5.89 14.33 -22.88
N ASP A 109 -6.77 13.81 -23.73
CA ASP A 109 -6.57 13.68 -25.16
C ASP A 109 -6.10 15.05 -25.70
N PRO A 110 -4.82 15.19 -26.12
CA PRO A 110 -4.30 16.48 -26.54
C PRO A 110 -4.97 16.98 -27.83
N ASP A 111 -5.78 16.14 -28.50
CA ASP A 111 -6.47 16.46 -29.74
C ASP A 111 -7.88 17.06 -29.53
N SER A 112 -8.40 17.11 -28.29
CA SER A 112 -9.75 17.66 -28.04
C SER A 112 -9.87 19.19 -28.08
N ARG A 113 -8.80 19.92 -28.42
CA ARG A 113 -8.84 21.39 -28.62
C ARG A 113 -8.04 21.85 -29.82
N SER A 114 -8.44 21.48 -31.03
CA SER A 114 -8.20 22.33 -32.22
C SER A 114 -9.02 21.87 -33.41
N ARG A 115 -10.27 22.33 -33.48
CA ARG A 115 -10.86 22.67 -34.78
C ARG A 115 -11.74 23.91 -34.64
N PRO A 116 -11.25 25.11 -34.99
CA PRO A 116 -12.17 26.13 -35.48
C PRO A 116 -12.73 25.61 -36.81
N ALA A 117 -14.05 25.47 -36.91
CA ALA A 117 -14.69 25.32 -38.20
C ALA A 117 -14.57 26.67 -38.93
N PRO A 118 -14.05 26.70 -40.18
CA PRO A 118 -13.89 27.93 -40.96
C PRO A 118 -15.23 28.39 -41.55
N ASP A 119 -15.39 29.72 -41.57
CA ASP A 119 -16.43 30.59 -42.18
C ASP A 119 -17.88 30.09 -42.31
#